data_AF-A0A931KC04-F1
#
_entry.id   AF-A0A931KC04-F1
#
_cell.length_a   1.000
_cell.length_b   1.000
_cell.length_c   1.000
_cell.angle_alpha   90.00
_cell.angle_beta   90.00
_cell.angle_gamma   90.00
#
_symmetry.space_group_name_H-M   'P 1'
#
loop_
_entity.id
_entity.type
_entity.pdbx_description
1 polymer ?
#
loop_
_entity_poly.entity_id
_entity_poly.type
_entity_poly.pdbx_seq_one_letter_code
_entity_poly.pdbx_strand_id
1 'polypeptide(L)'
;MERRGSYLIIVLMAALAFAPGCRTLNLNSPNRLDRPGADQRRLSPAATQIVEKWSDNAAKVRTLKAQPTVKLTSVDGRRRFSGGVSGRMAMERPRNFKLDLSTNFGQVADIGSNDEMIWFWVKDGTEGVYLARYTEDGQPSAPLNIDPQWVMEAMGLQVMTPEQIAKLDIRRDPATRHMVFSERRDGPAGERWIKETEMDAAGDVVAHRLFEDHTPRKLLASAEIEGWQTIALPREAGSAVPPPGSNDDSAAAEIVLLPEKIKLFWALDQLTIEVRLHNPQVNQPFNDEFRLAQFQPQEKRGQKFIDISDPRLLASKRSRPSATAGSGNAPSDNLAKVSDPPPLARLKEPEPLKAPEIPSVLPGDPTPEGVAPRRVGPVNPSLNVAPSSASTARGDATPISRRSLPRPR
;
A
#
# COMPACT_ATOMS: atom_id res chain seq x y z
N MET A 1 -6.38 -26.25 -62.96
CA MET A 1 -5.27 -26.05 -61.99
C MET A 1 -5.88 -25.53 -60.70
N GLU A 2 -6.47 -26.46 -59.96
CA GLU A 2 -5.99 -27.02 -58.67
C GLU A 2 -6.56 -26.24 -57.48
N ARG A 3 -7.76 -26.68 -57.08
CA ARG A 3 -8.37 -26.44 -55.77
C ARG A 3 -7.82 -27.48 -54.79
N ARG A 4 -7.03 -27.06 -53.81
CA ARG A 4 -6.61 -27.78 -52.59
C ARG A 4 -6.32 -26.69 -51.53
N GLY A 5 -6.68 -26.79 -50.25
CA GLY A 5 -7.42 -27.78 -49.49
C GLY A 5 -7.90 -27.11 -48.20
N SER A 6 -9.20 -27.18 -47.95
CA SER A 6 -9.85 -26.70 -46.73
C SER A 6 -10.78 -27.78 -46.17
N TYR A 7 -10.34 -29.03 -46.01
CA TYR A 7 -11.12 -30.09 -45.36
C TYR A 7 -10.21 -31.18 -44.76
N LEU A 8 -9.33 -30.83 -43.82
CA LEU A 8 -8.54 -31.84 -43.09
C LEU A 8 -8.29 -31.51 -41.60
N ILE A 9 -9.25 -30.89 -40.90
CA ILE A 9 -9.21 -30.79 -39.42
C ILE A 9 -10.56 -31.16 -38.76
N ILE A 10 -11.58 -31.56 -39.52
CA ILE A 10 -12.89 -31.95 -38.96
C ILE A 10 -13.09 -33.48 -38.86
N VAL A 11 -12.13 -34.29 -39.35
CA VAL A 11 -12.23 -35.78 -39.26
C VAL A 11 -11.33 -36.38 -38.16
N LEU A 12 -10.54 -35.59 -37.44
CA LEU A 12 -9.74 -36.09 -36.30
C LEU A 12 -10.42 -35.93 -34.92
N MET A 13 -11.69 -35.55 -34.88
CA MET A 13 -12.49 -35.37 -33.64
C MET A 13 -13.70 -36.33 -33.55
N ALA A 14 -13.68 -37.43 -34.31
CA ALA A 14 -14.79 -38.39 -34.34
C ALA A 14 -14.34 -39.87 -34.23
N ALA A 15 -13.17 -40.14 -33.63
CA ALA A 15 -12.67 -41.50 -33.43
C ALA A 15 -11.96 -41.70 -32.07
N LEU A 16 -12.53 -41.16 -30.99
CA LEU A 16 -12.09 -41.43 -29.61
C LEU A 16 -13.27 -41.51 -28.62
N ALA A 17 -14.40 -42.04 -29.10
CA ALA A 17 -15.46 -42.58 -28.25
C ALA A 17 -15.36 -44.11 -28.29
N PHE A 18 -15.49 -44.75 -27.13
CA PHE A 18 -15.43 -46.20 -26.87
C PHE A 18 -14.06 -46.79 -26.52
N ALA A 19 -13.51 -46.36 -25.37
CA ALA A 19 -12.81 -47.25 -24.47
C ALA A 19 -13.52 -47.22 -23.10
N PRO A 20 -14.11 -48.32 -22.61
CA PRO A 20 -14.59 -48.42 -21.24
C PRO A 20 -13.38 -48.63 -20.33
N GLY A 21 -12.82 -47.54 -19.82
CA GLY A 21 -11.64 -47.54 -18.96
C GLY A 21 -11.91 -46.83 -17.64
N CYS A 22 -12.06 -47.62 -16.59
CA CYS A 22 -11.77 -47.31 -15.18
C CYS A 22 -12.25 -45.95 -14.63
N ARG A 23 -13.48 -45.94 -14.10
CA ARG A 23 -13.81 -45.11 -12.92
C ARG A 23 -13.08 -45.68 -11.69
N THR A 24 -11.86 -45.24 -11.44
CA THR A 24 -11.31 -45.23 -10.08
C THR A 24 -11.85 -43.95 -9.43
N LEU A 25 -12.98 -44.02 -8.71
CA LEU A 25 -12.95 -44.21 -7.25
C LEU A 25 -11.76 -43.49 -6.62
N ASN A 26 -11.75 -42.16 -6.72
CA ASN A 26 -11.00 -41.31 -5.79
C ASN A 26 -11.77 -41.21 -4.47
N LEU A 27 -12.06 -42.39 -3.88
CA LEU A 27 -12.48 -42.58 -2.50
C LEU A 27 -11.22 -42.92 -1.71
N ASN A 28 -10.35 -41.95 -1.49
CA ASN A 28 -9.34 -41.94 -0.44
C ASN A 28 -8.59 -40.59 -0.45
N SER A 29 -9.27 -39.57 0.05
CA SER A 29 -8.57 -38.55 0.85
C SER A 29 -9.17 -38.57 2.25
N PRO A 30 -8.72 -39.49 3.13
CA PRO A 30 -9.04 -39.44 4.55
C PRO A 30 -8.32 -38.27 5.28
N ASN A 31 -7.68 -37.35 4.54
CA ASN A 31 -7.11 -36.11 5.08
C ASN A 31 -7.95 -34.87 4.78
N ARG A 32 -9.28 -34.99 4.65
CA ARG A 32 -10.12 -33.98 5.30
C ARG A 32 -10.07 -34.28 6.79
N LEU A 33 -8.95 -33.88 7.40
CA LEU A 33 -9.00 -33.46 8.79
C LEU A 33 -10.18 -32.51 8.85
N ASP A 34 -11.24 -32.94 9.53
CA ASP A 34 -12.20 -32.04 10.14
C ASP A 34 -11.37 -30.89 10.67
N ARG A 35 -11.49 -29.73 10.01
CA ARG A 35 -10.93 -28.49 10.53
C ARG A 35 -11.56 -28.44 11.92
N PRO A 36 -10.77 -28.62 13.00
CA PRO A 36 -11.33 -28.64 14.34
C PRO A 36 -12.20 -27.41 14.41
N GLY A 37 -13.50 -27.60 14.65
CA GLY A 37 -14.48 -26.53 14.62
C GLY A 37 -13.83 -25.35 15.30
N ALA A 38 -13.68 -24.24 14.55
CA ALA A 38 -12.85 -23.12 14.94
C ALA A 38 -13.21 -22.76 16.36
N ASP A 39 -12.41 -23.26 17.31
CA ASP A 39 -12.38 -22.81 18.67
C ASP A 39 -12.17 -21.33 18.45
N GLN A 40 -13.22 -20.54 18.68
CA GLN A 40 -13.10 -19.10 18.84
C GLN A 40 -12.20 -18.97 20.06
N ARG A 41 -10.90 -19.12 19.85
CA ARG A 41 -9.89 -19.08 20.88
C ARG A 41 -10.03 -17.69 21.42
N ARG A 42 -10.58 -17.60 22.63
CA ARG A 42 -10.56 -16.38 23.41
C ARG A 42 -9.18 -15.76 23.22
N LEU A 43 -9.18 -14.53 22.73
CA LEU A 43 -7.99 -13.74 22.51
C LEU A 43 -7.08 -13.95 23.70
N SER A 44 -5.85 -14.41 23.47
CA SER A 44 -4.90 -14.44 24.59
C SER A 44 -4.71 -12.98 25.03
N PRO A 45 -4.69 -12.70 26.33
CA PRO A 45 -4.49 -11.32 26.82
C PRO A 45 -3.26 -10.65 26.19
N ALA A 46 -2.22 -11.44 25.90
CA ALA A 46 -1.01 -10.97 25.22
C ALA A 46 -1.26 -10.50 23.78
N ALA A 47 -2.12 -11.19 23.01
CA ALA A 47 -2.41 -10.78 21.64
C ALA A 47 -3.23 -9.49 21.59
N THR A 48 -4.19 -9.32 22.51
CA THR A 48 -4.97 -8.09 22.65
C THR A 48 -4.04 -6.90 22.98
N GLN A 49 -3.13 -7.07 23.94
CA GLN A 49 -2.15 -6.04 24.32
C GLN A 49 -1.29 -5.56 23.14
N ILE A 50 -0.97 -6.45 22.19
CA ILE A 50 -0.19 -6.10 21.01
C ILE A 50 -1.01 -5.22 20.05
N VAL A 51 -2.29 -5.55 19.82
CA VAL A 51 -3.18 -4.71 19.00
C VAL A 51 -3.43 -3.37 19.66
N GLU A 52 -3.65 -3.35 20.99
CA GLU A 52 -3.81 -2.12 21.76
C GLU A 52 -2.57 -1.22 21.63
N LYS A 53 -1.37 -1.77 21.83
CA LYS A 53 -0.11 -1.02 21.64
C LYS A 53 0.01 -0.43 20.23
N TRP A 54 -0.36 -1.19 19.20
CA TRP A 54 -0.35 -0.71 17.82
C TRP A 54 -1.39 0.39 17.58
N SER A 55 -2.60 0.21 18.09
CA SER A 55 -3.68 1.21 18.05
C SER A 55 -3.28 2.50 18.79
N ASP A 56 -2.61 2.38 19.93
CA ASP A 56 -2.09 3.51 20.71
C ASP A 56 -0.98 4.26 19.96
N ASN A 57 -0.05 3.52 19.32
CA ASN A 57 0.96 4.13 18.45
C ASN A 57 0.29 4.91 17.30
N ALA A 58 -0.73 4.31 16.67
CA ALA A 58 -1.51 5.00 15.67
C ALA A 58 -2.16 6.25 16.29
N ALA A 59 -2.86 6.15 17.42
CA ALA A 59 -3.59 7.22 18.10
C ALA A 59 -2.74 8.50 18.30
N LYS A 60 -1.43 8.33 18.56
CA LYS A 60 -0.46 9.42 18.73
C LYS A 60 -0.19 10.24 17.46
N VAL A 61 -0.37 9.66 16.27
CA VAL A 61 -0.16 10.33 14.99
C VAL A 61 -1.44 11.04 14.55
N ARG A 62 -1.55 12.35 14.83
CA ARG A 62 -2.71 13.19 14.46
C ARG A 62 -2.52 13.83 13.09
N THR A 63 -1.32 14.32 12.82
CA THR A 63 -0.90 14.85 11.52
C THR A 63 0.41 14.21 11.10
N LEU A 64 0.57 14.03 9.79
CA LEU A 64 1.80 13.51 9.18
C LEU A 64 2.08 14.30 7.90
N LYS A 65 3.32 14.75 7.74
CA LYS A 65 3.85 15.28 6.48
C LYS A 65 5.13 14.53 6.13
N ALA A 66 5.27 14.12 4.87
CA ALA A 66 6.44 13.39 4.41
C ALA A 66 6.76 13.69 2.94
N GLN A 67 7.96 13.30 2.50
CA GLN A 67 8.43 13.43 1.13
C GLN A 67 8.75 12.04 0.56
N PRO A 68 7.73 11.21 0.23
CA PRO A 68 8.00 9.85 -0.19
C PRO A 68 8.69 9.77 -1.55
N THR A 69 9.56 8.77 -1.72
CA THR A 69 9.92 8.28 -3.06
C THR A 69 8.98 7.13 -3.40
N VAL A 70 8.40 7.17 -4.60
CA VAL A 70 7.43 6.16 -5.04
C VAL A 70 7.92 5.48 -6.31
N LYS A 71 7.97 4.15 -6.31
CA LYS A 71 8.21 3.35 -7.51
C LYS A 71 6.93 2.63 -7.90
N LEU A 72 6.43 2.97 -9.08
CA LEU A 72 5.25 2.36 -9.67
C LEU A 72 5.70 1.22 -10.58
N THR A 73 5.07 0.07 -10.47
CA THR A 73 5.21 -1.03 -11.43
C THR A 73 3.83 -1.56 -11.78
N SER A 74 3.49 -1.61 -13.07
CA SER A 74 2.23 -2.17 -13.56
C SER A 74 2.52 -3.14 -14.69
N VAL A 75 1.74 -4.22 -14.73
CA VAL A 75 1.79 -5.21 -15.80
C VAL A 75 0.44 -5.19 -16.50
N ASP A 76 0.41 -4.66 -17.72
CA ASP A 76 -0.77 -4.67 -18.58
C ASP A 76 -0.53 -5.63 -19.75
N GLY A 77 -1.04 -6.85 -19.60
CA GLY A 77 -0.87 -7.93 -20.58
C GLY A 77 0.60 -8.25 -20.87
N ARG A 78 1.11 -7.79 -22.02
CA ARG A 78 2.50 -8.02 -22.45
C ARG A 78 3.46 -6.88 -22.10
N ARG A 79 2.96 -5.74 -21.60
CA ARG A 79 3.77 -4.55 -21.32
C ARG A 79 3.96 -4.41 -19.82
N ARG A 80 5.22 -4.31 -19.39
CA ARG A 80 5.59 -3.95 -18.02
C ARG A 80 6.04 -2.51 -18.01
N PHE A 81 5.33 -1.66 -17.27
CA PHE A 81 5.76 -0.31 -16.98
C PHE A 81 6.39 -0.27 -15.60
N SER A 82 7.54 0.38 -15.46
CA SER A 82 8.15 0.66 -14.15
C SER A 82 8.78 2.05 -14.18
N GLY A 83 8.50 2.87 -13.18
CA GLY A 83 9.00 4.23 -13.08
C GLY A 83 9.06 4.73 -11.65
N GLY A 84 10.07 5.54 -11.35
CA GLY A 84 10.24 6.22 -10.07
C GLY A 84 9.73 7.67 -10.14
N VAL A 85 9.03 8.11 -9.11
CA VAL A 85 8.49 9.47 -8.96
C VAL A 85 8.75 9.97 -7.54
N SER A 86 8.88 11.28 -7.38
CA SER A 86 8.95 11.92 -6.06
C SER A 86 7.57 12.36 -5.63
N GLY A 87 7.27 12.22 -4.34
CA GLY A 87 5.98 12.53 -3.78
C GLY A 87 6.04 13.56 -2.65
N ARG A 88 4.89 14.19 -2.42
CA ARG A 88 4.59 14.91 -1.18
C ARG A 88 3.36 14.26 -0.57
N MET A 89 3.46 13.91 0.71
CA MET A 89 2.38 13.28 1.45
C MET A 89 1.98 14.18 2.62
N ALA A 90 0.68 14.35 2.80
CA ALA A 90 0.11 14.95 4.00
C ALA A 90 -1.09 14.10 4.46
N MET A 91 -1.24 13.96 5.77
CA MET A 91 -2.39 13.31 6.38
C MET A 91 -2.77 14.05 7.65
N GLU A 92 -4.07 14.17 7.88
CA GLU A 92 -4.67 14.63 9.12
C GLU A 92 -5.87 13.75 9.45
N ARG A 93 -6.01 13.37 10.71
CA ARG A 93 -7.17 12.56 11.12
C ARG A 93 -8.48 13.35 11.02
N PRO A 94 -9.61 12.65 10.78
CA PRO A 94 -9.72 11.20 10.65
C PRO A 94 -9.48 10.67 9.23
N ARG A 95 -9.75 11.45 8.18
CA ARG A 95 -9.76 10.97 6.77
C ARG A 95 -9.00 11.87 5.79
N ASN A 96 -8.45 13.00 6.24
CA ASN A 96 -7.74 13.92 5.36
C ASN A 96 -6.43 13.28 4.92
N PHE A 97 -6.28 13.05 3.62
CA PHE A 97 -5.09 12.48 3.03
C PHE A 97 -4.79 13.16 1.70
N LYS A 98 -3.50 13.34 1.42
CA LYS A 98 -3.01 13.90 0.18
C LYS A 98 -1.71 13.22 -0.21
N LEU A 99 -1.63 12.77 -1.45
CA LEU A 99 -0.43 12.27 -2.10
C LEU A 99 -0.30 12.91 -3.49
N ASP A 100 0.59 13.89 -3.58
CA ASP A 100 0.98 14.49 -4.85
C ASP A 100 2.21 13.75 -5.38
N LEU A 101 2.14 13.20 -6.59
CA LEU A 101 3.26 12.56 -7.25
C LEU A 101 3.75 13.40 -8.44
N SER A 102 5.06 13.52 -8.57
CA SER A 102 5.71 14.36 -9.58
C SER A 102 7.01 13.76 -10.10
N THR A 103 7.34 14.15 -11.32
CA THR A 103 8.65 13.95 -11.94
C THR A 103 9.29 15.31 -12.19
N ASN A 104 10.52 15.33 -12.69
CA ASN A 104 11.16 16.56 -13.14
C ASN A 104 10.38 17.28 -14.26
N PHE A 105 9.46 16.58 -14.94
CA PHE A 105 8.59 17.12 -15.99
C PHE A 105 7.20 17.56 -15.50
N GLY A 106 6.97 17.58 -14.19
CA GLY A 106 5.74 18.05 -13.57
C GLY A 106 4.95 16.96 -12.84
N GLN A 107 3.76 17.35 -12.38
CA GLN A 107 2.85 16.47 -11.64
C GLN A 107 2.34 15.34 -12.54
N VAL A 108 2.32 14.12 -12.01
CA VAL A 108 1.88 12.92 -12.74
C VAL A 108 0.71 12.23 -12.07
N ALA A 109 0.53 12.40 -10.75
CA ALA A 109 -0.68 11.97 -10.08
C ALA A 109 -1.01 12.88 -8.90
N ASP A 110 -2.28 12.88 -8.54
CA ASP A 110 -2.84 13.56 -7.39
C ASP A 110 -3.92 12.65 -6.81
N ILE A 111 -3.70 12.17 -5.59
CA ILE A 111 -4.63 11.30 -4.86
C ILE A 111 -4.91 11.98 -3.53
N GLY A 112 -6.17 12.05 -3.14
CA GLY A 112 -6.50 12.56 -1.81
C GLY A 112 -7.89 12.22 -1.35
N SER A 113 -8.14 12.49 -0.08
CA SER A 113 -9.43 12.34 0.55
C SER A 113 -9.61 13.42 1.62
N ASN A 114 -10.86 13.67 1.95
CA ASN A 114 -11.27 14.45 3.11
C ASN A 114 -12.44 13.74 3.81
N ASP A 115 -13.23 14.44 4.61
CA ASP A 115 -14.36 13.82 5.31
C ASP A 115 -15.57 13.53 4.38
N GLU A 116 -15.62 14.13 3.20
CA GLU A 116 -16.76 14.04 2.28
C GLU A 116 -16.52 13.11 1.09
N MET A 117 -15.28 13.08 0.57
CA MET A 117 -14.97 12.40 -0.67
C MET A 117 -13.51 11.99 -0.81
N ILE A 118 -13.29 11.12 -1.77
CA ILE A 118 -11.99 10.76 -2.31
C ILE A 118 -11.90 11.33 -3.72
N TRP A 119 -10.71 11.80 -4.09
CA TRP A 119 -10.40 12.16 -5.47
C TRP A 119 -9.11 11.50 -5.93
N PHE A 120 -9.05 11.25 -7.23
CA PHE A 120 -7.80 10.85 -7.87
C PHE A 120 -7.70 11.37 -9.29
N TRP A 121 -6.46 11.63 -9.69
CA TRP A 121 -6.09 12.11 -11.01
C TRP A 121 -4.75 11.50 -11.40
N VAL A 122 -4.63 11.06 -12.65
CA VAL A 122 -3.37 10.56 -13.21
C VAL A 122 -3.17 11.19 -14.58
N LYS A 123 -2.02 11.83 -14.77
CA LYS A 123 -1.63 12.42 -16.04
C LYS A 123 -1.63 11.35 -17.13
N ASP A 124 -2.28 11.65 -18.25
CA ASP A 124 -2.44 10.77 -19.41
C ASP A 124 -3.20 9.45 -19.11
N GLY A 125 -3.73 9.27 -17.89
CA GLY A 125 -4.48 8.08 -17.48
C GLY A 125 -5.95 8.36 -17.14
N THR A 126 -6.33 9.61 -16.92
CA THR A 126 -7.71 10.00 -16.57
C THR A 126 -8.25 11.09 -17.51
N GLU A 127 -9.55 11.03 -17.80
CA GLU A 127 -10.24 12.07 -18.60
C GLU A 127 -10.48 13.37 -17.80
N GLY A 128 -10.43 13.26 -16.48
CA GLY A 128 -10.63 14.34 -15.54
C GLY A 128 -10.14 13.98 -14.15
N VAL A 129 -10.60 14.75 -13.16
CA VAL A 129 -10.40 14.42 -11.74
C VAL A 129 -11.60 13.59 -11.30
N TYR A 130 -11.36 12.32 -11.00
CA TYR A 130 -12.40 11.41 -10.58
C TYR A 130 -12.72 11.61 -9.09
N LEU A 131 -14.00 11.66 -8.76
CA LEU A 131 -14.51 11.88 -7.40
C LEU A 131 -15.40 10.71 -6.98
N ALA A 132 -15.27 10.25 -5.73
CA ALA A 132 -16.19 9.33 -5.09
C ALA A 132 -16.54 9.85 -3.69
N ARG A 133 -17.83 10.02 -3.40
CA ARG A 133 -18.29 10.45 -2.07
C ARG A 133 -18.25 9.30 -1.09
N TYR A 134 -18.14 9.60 0.20
CA TYR A 134 -18.42 8.59 1.22
C TYR A 134 -19.92 8.36 1.38
N THR A 135 -20.30 7.12 1.68
CA THR A 135 -21.63 6.75 2.20
C THR A 135 -21.75 7.17 3.66
N GLU A 136 -22.96 7.05 4.23
CA GLU A 136 -23.20 7.31 5.66
C GLU A 136 -22.33 6.42 6.57
N ASP A 137 -22.02 5.19 6.12
CA ASP A 137 -21.12 4.26 6.81
C ASP A 137 -19.63 4.60 6.62
N GLY A 138 -19.33 5.67 5.88
CA GLY A 138 -17.98 6.11 5.61
C GLY A 138 -17.23 5.23 4.60
N GLN A 139 -17.93 4.45 3.78
CA GLN A 139 -17.36 3.68 2.67
C GLN A 139 -17.40 4.51 1.38
N PRO A 140 -16.44 4.37 0.45
CA PRO A 140 -16.54 5.04 -0.86
C PRO A 140 -17.79 4.57 -1.61
N SER A 141 -18.53 5.49 -2.24
CA SER A 141 -19.75 5.18 -3.00
C SER A 141 -19.49 4.45 -4.32
N ALA A 142 -18.23 4.34 -4.72
CA ALA A 142 -17.79 3.62 -5.90
C ALA A 142 -16.45 2.92 -5.63
N PRO A 143 -16.20 1.75 -6.26
CA PRO A 143 -14.92 1.08 -6.13
C PRO A 143 -13.80 1.92 -6.76
N LEU A 144 -12.74 2.13 -6.00
CA LEU A 144 -11.53 2.84 -6.41
C LEU A 144 -10.36 1.88 -6.48
N ASN A 145 -9.51 2.04 -7.50
CA ASN A 145 -8.30 1.23 -7.63
C ASN A 145 -7.30 1.53 -6.50
N ILE A 146 -7.25 2.78 -6.02
CA ILE A 146 -6.42 3.19 -4.90
C ILE A 146 -7.32 3.88 -3.87
N ASP A 147 -7.50 3.23 -2.73
CA ASP A 147 -8.16 3.80 -1.56
C ASP A 147 -7.11 4.47 -0.64
N PRO A 148 -7.17 5.79 -0.43
CA PRO A 148 -6.32 6.48 0.55
C PRO A 148 -6.34 5.85 1.93
N GLN A 149 -7.48 5.31 2.36
CA GLN A 149 -7.59 4.65 3.65
C GLN A 149 -6.72 3.39 3.69
N TRP A 150 -6.65 2.61 2.61
CA TRP A 150 -5.76 1.45 2.54
C TRP A 150 -4.28 1.84 2.70
N VAL A 151 -3.88 2.98 2.13
CA VAL A 151 -2.51 3.51 2.29
C VAL A 151 -2.24 3.90 3.76
N MET A 152 -3.20 4.56 4.42
CA MET A 152 -3.08 4.92 5.84
C MET A 152 -3.06 3.69 6.75
N GLU A 153 -3.88 2.68 6.46
CA GLU A 153 -3.88 1.41 7.17
C GLU A 153 -2.54 0.69 7.02
N ALA A 154 -2.00 0.64 5.79
CA ALA A 154 -0.69 0.06 5.51
C ALA A 154 0.48 0.81 6.19
N MET A 155 0.30 2.11 6.48
CA MET A 155 1.24 2.87 7.31
C MET A 155 1.12 2.55 8.81
N GLY A 156 0.21 1.67 9.21
CA GLY A 156 -0.06 1.35 10.61
C GLY A 156 -0.78 2.46 11.36
N LEU A 157 -1.54 3.33 10.66
CA LEU A 157 -2.15 4.53 11.24
C LEU A 157 -3.65 4.38 11.52
N GLN A 158 -4.15 3.15 11.48
CA GLN A 158 -5.53 2.83 11.85
C GLN A 158 -5.67 2.78 13.37
N VAL A 159 -6.57 3.60 13.91
CA VAL A 159 -7.00 3.48 15.31
C VAL A 159 -8.14 2.47 15.36
N MET A 160 -8.05 1.53 16.29
CA MET A 160 -9.11 0.56 16.57
C MET A 160 -9.76 0.85 17.91
N THR A 161 -11.08 0.77 17.98
CA THR A 161 -11.83 0.84 19.24
C THR A 161 -11.75 -0.50 20.00
N PRO A 162 -11.98 -0.52 21.31
CA PRO A 162 -12.02 -1.77 22.09
C PRO A 162 -13.01 -2.79 21.51
N GLU A 163 -14.15 -2.35 20.99
CA GLU A 163 -15.16 -3.22 20.38
C GLU A 163 -14.68 -3.82 19.05
N GLN A 164 -13.88 -3.08 18.27
CA GLN A 164 -13.26 -3.60 17.05
C GLN A 164 -12.20 -4.64 17.39
N ILE A 165 -11.34 -4.37 18.38
CA ILE A 165 -10.30 -5.29 18.84
C ILE A 165 -10.95 -6.59 19.34
N ALA A 166 -12.04 -6.50 20.10
CA ALA A 166 -12.77 -7.67 20.61
C ALA A 166 -13.39 -8.55 19.50
N LYS A 167 -13.60 -8.01 18.29
CA LYS A 167 -14.17 -8.73 17.13
C LYS A 167 -13.11 -9.39 16.24
N LEU A 168 -11.82 -9.14 16.48
CA LEU A 168 -10.75 -9.71 15.66
C LEU A 168 -10.64 -11.22 15.88
N ASP A 169 -10.50 -11.97 14.78
CA ASP A 169 -10.09 -13.37 14.84
C ASP A 169 -8.56 -13.45 14.84
N ILE A 170 -7.98 -13.96 15.93
CA ILE A 170 -6.52 -14.05 16.09
C ILE A 170 -6.06 -15.48 15.96
N ARG A 171 -5.13 -15.68 15.03
CA ARG A 171 -4.43 -16.96 14.85
C ARG A 171 -2.93 -16.74 14.85
N ARG A 172 -2.18 -17.80 15.18
CA ARG A 172 -0.75 -17.85 14.95
C ARG A 172 -0.52 -18.61 13.65
N ASP A 173 0.21 -18.01 12.72
CA ASP A 173 0.62 -18.71 11.51
C ASP A 173 1.63 -19.82 11.88
N PRO A 174 1.39 -21.08 11.50
CA PRO A 174 2.27 -22.18 11.88
C PRO A 174 3.65 -22.12 11.19
N ALA A 175 3.75 -21.53 10.01
CA ALA A 175 4.97 -21.47 9.22
C ALA A 175 5.88 -20.32 9.68
N THR A 176 5.32 -19.11 9.83
CA THR A 176 6.09 -17.92 10.19
C THR A 176 6.10 -17.65 11.70
N ARG A 177 5.20 -18.29 12.46
CA ARG A 177 4.92 -17.99 13.88
C ARG A 177 4.42 -16.57 14.14
N HIS A 178 4.14 -15.81 13.09
CA HIS A 178 3.53 -14.48 13.16
C HIS A 178 2.12 -14.59 13.73
N MET A 179 1.67 -13.52 14.37
CA MET A 179 0.26 -13.37 14.71
C MET A 179 -0.48 -12.80 13.52
N VAL A 180 -1.65 -13.36 13.21
CA VAL A 180 -2.52 -12.92 12.13
C VAL A 180 -3.86 -12.53 12.71
N PHE A 181 -4.24 -11.27 12.53
CA PHE A 181 -5.50 -10.69 12.97
C PHE A 181 -6.42 -10.57 11.77
N SER A 182 -7.58 -11.22 11.82
CA SER A 182 -8.54 -11.21 10.71
C SER A 182 -9.77 -10.38 11.08
N GLU A 183 -10.12 -9.44 10.21
CA GLU A 183 -11.26 -8.53 10.33
C GLU A 183 -12.17 -8.75 9.11
N ARG A 184 -13.48 -8.97 9.34
CA ARG A 184 -14.47 -9.01 8.25
C ARG A 184 -14.98 -7.60 7.97
N ARG A 185 -15.09 -7.25 6.68
CA ARG A 185 -15.53 -5.94 6.20
C ARG A 185 -16.58 -6.10 5.12
N ASP A 186 -17.44 -5.11 5.00
CA ASP A 186 -18.35 -4.97 3.87
C ASP A 186 -17.72 -4.03 2.83
N GLY A 187 -17.76 -4.45 1.56
CA GLY A 187 -17.33 -3.69 0.40
C GLY A 187 -18.43 -2.77 -0.12
N PRO A 188 -18.08 -1.82 -1.01
CA PRO A 188 -19.00 -0.77 -1.45
C PRO A 188 -20.20 -1.27 -2.25
N ALA A 189 -20.15 -2.45 -2.87
CA ALA A 189 -21.29 -3.06 -3.55
C ALA A 189 -21.87 -4.26 -2.78
N GLY A 190 -21.64 -4.31 -1.45
CA GLY A 190 -22.15 -5.35 -0.56
C GLY A 190 -21.35 -6.65 -0.60
N GLU A 191 -20.19 -6.66 -1.26
CA GLU A 191 -19.25 -7.77 -1.15
C GLU A 191 -18.76 -7.90 0.29
N ARG A 192 -18.35 -9.12 0.69
CA ARG A 192 -17.67 -9.31 1.96
C ARG A 192 -16.19 -9.50 1.71
N TRP A 193 -15.38 -8.81 2.49
CA TRP A 193 -13.92 -8.92 2.45
C TRP A 193 -13.38 -9.38 3.81
N ILE A 194 -12.22 -10.03 3.78
CA ILE A 194 -11.45 -10.35 4.97
C ILE A 194 -10.13 -9.58 4.87
N LYS A 195 -9.87 -8.69 5.83
CA LYS A 195 -8.54 -8.12 6.03
C LYS A 195 -7.78 -8.98 7.03
N GLU A 196 -6.59 -9.42 6.66
CA GLU A 196 -5.62 -10.03 7.56
C GLU A 196 -4.46 -9.05 7.80
N THR A 197 -4.17 -8.74 9.05
CA THR A 197 -2.95 -8.03 9.47
C THR A 197 -2.00 -9.03 10.08
N GLU A 198 -0.75 -9.05 9.64
CA GLU A 198 0.30 -9.92 10.18
C GLU A 198 1.27 -9.11 11.01
N MET A 199 1.56 -9.58 12.22
CA MET A 199 2.58 -9.02 13.09
C MET A 199 3.61 -10.07 13.47
N ASP A 200 4.87 -9.65 13.54
CA ASP A 200 5.96 -10.50 13.99
C ASP A 200 5.94 -10.75 15.51
N ALA A 201 7.00 -11.37 16.03
CA ALA A 201 7.11 -11.66 17.46
C ALA A 201 7.39 -10.42 18.33
N ALA A 202 7.89 -9.32 17.75
CA ALA A 202 8.09 -8.04 18.44
C ALA A 202 6.78 -7.23 18.51
N GLY A 203 5.78 -7.62 17.73
CA GLY A 203 4.50 -6.93 17.60
C GLY A 203 4.50 -5.87 16.52
N ASP A 204 5.51 -5.86 15.64
CA ASP A 204 5.58 -4.95 14.51
C ASP A 204 4.76 -5.52 13.35
N VAL A 205 4.00 -4.67 12.66
CA VAL A 205 3.22 -5.09 11.50
C VAL A 205 4.17 -5.35 10.32
N VAL A 206 4.06 -6.54 9.73
CA VAL A 206 4.90 -6.96 8.59
C VAL A 206 4.11 -7.05 7.29
N ALA A 207 2.79 -7.29 7.38
CA ALA A 207 1.94 -7.30 6.20
C ALA A 207 0.47 -6.98 6.51
N HIS A 208 -0.24 -6.48 5.50
CA HIS A 208 -1.69 -6.54 5.42
C HIS A 208 -2.09 -7.27 4.14
N ARG A 209 -3.18 -8.05 4.18
CA ARG A 209 -3.77 -8.70 3.01
C ARG A 209 -5.27 -8.54 3.04
N LEU A 210 -5.85 -8.23 1.89
CA LEU A 210 -7.28 -8.08 1.72
C LEU A 210 -7.75 -9.16 0.76
N PHE A 211 -8.72 -9.97 1.18
CA PHE A 211 -9.28 -11.08 0.43
C PHE A 211 -10.77 -10.88 0.21
N GLU A 212 -11.30 -11.42 -0.89
CA GLU A 212 -12.74 -11.68 -0.99
C GLU A 212 -13.13 -12.81 -0.02
N ASP A 213 -14.27 -12.67 0.67
CA ASP A 213 -14.82 -13.64 1.62
C ASP A 213 -15.61 -14.75 0.89
N HIS A 214 -14.94 -15.43 -0.04
CA HIS A 214 -15.43 -16.65 -0.69
C HIS A 214 -14.38 -17.76 -0.63
N THR A 215 -14.75 -18.99 -0.97
CA THR A 215 -13.83 -20.14 -1.00
C THR A 215 -13.68 -20.61 -2.45
N PRO A 216 -12.45 -20.65 -3.02
CA PRO A 216 -11.17 -20.26 -2.43
C PRO A 216 -11.05 -18.75 -2.23
N ARG A 217 -10.31 -18.30 -1.21
CA ARG A 217 -10.09 -16.85 -0.99
C ARG A 217 -9.28 -16.27 -2.14
N LYS A 218 -9.78 -15.20 -2.74
CA LYS A 218 -9.07 -14.45 -3.79
C LYS A 218 -8.44 -13.20 -3.20
N LEU A 219 -7.14 -13.00 -3.43
CA LEU A 219 -6.43 -11.80 -3.00
C LEU A 219 -6.90 -10.60 -3.83
N LEU A 220 -7.27 -9.52 -3.15
CA LEU A 220 -7.63 -8.23 -3.73
C LEU A 220 -6.46 -7.26 -3.69
N ALA A 221 -5.87 -7.11 -2.50
CA ALA A 221 -4.74 -6.22 -2.27
C ALA A 221 -3.84 -6.76 -1.16
N SER A 222 -2.58 -6.35 -1.14
CA SER A 222 -1.66 -6.58 -0.04
C SER A 222 -0.74 -5.39 0.19
N ALA A 223 -0.24 -5.26 1.41
CA ALA A 223 0.80 -4.34 1.79
C ALA A 223 1.89 -5.13 2.51
N GLU A 224 3.15 -5.00 2.10
CA GLU A 224 4.32 -5.55 2.80
C GLU A 224 5.09 -4.38 3.43
N ILE A 225 5.39 -4.47 4.71
CA ILE A 225 6.12 -3.43 5.45
C ILE A 225 7.58 -3.87 5.58
N GLU A 226 8.49 -3.04 5.08
CA GLU A 226 9.93 -3.27 5.11
C GLU A 226 10.60 -2.23 6.02
N GLY A 227 10.74 -2.59 7.29
CA GLY A 227 11.42 -1.77 8.28
C GLY A 227 10.55 -0.68 8.91
N TRP A 228 10.92 -0.32 10.13
CA TRP A 228 10.25 0.70 10.96
C TRP A 228 11.27 1.74 11.40
N GLN A 229 10.84 3.00 11.43
CA GLN A 229 11.61 4.12 11.93
C GLN A 229 10.94 4.72 13.16
N THR A 230 11.74 5.08 14.16
CA THR A 230 11.29 5.74 15.38
C THR A 230 11.37 7.25 15.21
N ILE A 231 10.29 7.95 15.56
CA ILE A 231 10.19 9.40 15.47
C ILE A 231 9.88 9.94 16.86
N ALA A 232 10.73 10.84 17.35
CA ALA A 232 10.45 11.57 18.58
C ALA A 232 9.36 12.62 18.31
N LEU A 233 8.31 12.62 19.12
CA LEU A 233 7.28 13.63 19.08
C LEU A 233 7.77 14.93 19.73
N PRO A 234 7.43 16.10 19.14
CA PRO A 234 7.66 17.36 19.83
C PRO A 234 6.82 17.37 21.11
N ARG A 235 7.45 17.73 22.24
CA ARG A 235 6.75 17.95 23.51
C ARG A 235 5.69 19.02 23.27
N GLU A 236 4.43 18.72 23.59
CA GLU A 236 3.35 19.69 23.36
C GLU A 236 3.67 21.01 24.07
N ALA A 237 3.60 22.11 23.32
CA ALA A 237 3.80 23.46 23.84
C ALA A 237 2.65 23.81 24.80
N GLY A 238 2.80 23.41 26.06
CA GLY A 238 1.74 23.46 27.07
C GLY A 238 1.85 22.36 28.11
N SER A 239 2.56 21.27 27.83
CA SER A 239 3.01 20.35 28.87
C SER A 239 3.92 21.13 29.81
N ALA A 240 3.48 21.28 31.06
CA ALA A 240 4.12 22.10 32.09
C ALA A 240 5.64 21.99 31.99
N VAL A 241 6.29 23.16 31.86
CA VAL A 241 7.74 23.24 31.97
C VAL A 241 8.09 22.58 33.31
N PRO A 242 8.91 21.50 33.30
CA PRO A 242 9.27 20.86 34.54
C PRO A 242 9.87 21.93 35.47
N PRO A 243 9.50 21.92 36.77
CA PRO A 243 9.87 22.97 37.69
C PRO A 243 11.40 23.18 37.66
N PRO A 244 11.88 24.44 37.63
CA PRO A 244 13.31 24.71 37.58
C PRO A 244 13.99 24.05 38.79
N GLY A 245 14.89 23.11 38.53
CA GLY A 245 15.59 22.33 39.55
C GLY A 245 15.18 20.86 39.64
N SER A 246 14.17 20.39 38.90
CA SER A 246 14.00 18.95 38.70
C SER A 246 15.09 18.47 37.74
N ASN A 247 16.08 17.71 38.24
CA ASN A 247 17.05 16.94 37.44
C ASN A 247 16.39 15.77 36.69
N ASP A 248 15.11 15.90 36.38
CA ASP A 248 14.33 14.90 35.68
C ASP A 248 14.56 15.08 34.17
N ASP A 249 15.84 14.95 33.78
CA ASP A 249 16.28 14.77 32.39
C ASP A 249 15.72 13.45 31.79
N SER A 250 14.99 12.67 32.60
CA SER A 250 14.41 11.38 32.26
C SER A 250 12.95 11.44 31.80
N ALA A 251 12.41 12.61 31.48
CA ALA A 251 11.17 12.69 30.69
C ALA A 251 11.47 12.25 29.25
N ALA A 252 11.57 10.93 29.05
CA ALA A 252 11.83 10.31 27.76
C ALA A 252 10.90 10.89 26.72
N ALA A 253 11.47 11.42 25.63
CA ALA A 253 10.69 11.94 24.52
C ALA A 253 9.69 10.87 24.08
N GLU A 254 8.42 11.25 23.93
CA GLU A 254 7.42 10.33 23.43
C GLU A 254 7.81 9.90 22.01
N ILE A 255 7.78 8.60 21.74
CA ILE A 255 8.15 8.04 20.44
C ILE A 255 6.92 7.48 19.71
N VAL A 256 6.95 7.60 18.40
CA VAL A 256 6.04 6.89 17.48
C VAL A 256 6.84 6.07 16.47
N LEU A 257 6.27 4.96 16.05
CA LEU A 257 6.80 4.08 15.01
C LEU A 257 6.04 4.32 13.72
N LEU A 258 6.77 4.58 12.64
CA LEU A 258 6.24 4.62 11.27
C LEU A 258 7.01 3.63 10.39
N PRO A 259 6.40 3.08 9.32
CA PRO A 259 7.14 2.33 8.33
C PRO A 259 8.24 3.16 7.65
N GLU A 260 9.36 2.54 7.32
CA GLU A 260 10.36 3.17 6.44
C GLU A 260 9.97 2.97 4.97
N LYS A 261 9.58 1.73 4.63
CA LYS A 261 9.20 1.33 3.29
C LYS A 261 7.96 0.45 3.32
N ILE A 262 7.06 0.68 2.38
CA ILE A 262 5.82 -0.08 2.21
C ILE A 262 5.71 -0.47 0.75
N LYS A 263 5.37 -1.72 0.48
CA LYS A 263 5.08 -2.22 -0.87
C LYS A 263 3.61 -2.62 -0.95
N LEU A 264 2.84 -1.82 -1.66
CA LEU A 264 1.42 -2.04 -1.90
C LEU A 264 1.25 -2.79 -3.21
N PHE A 265 0.33 -3.74 -3.24
CA PHE A 265 -0.01 -4.53 -4.41
C PHE A 265 -1.52 -4.63 -4.56
N TRP A 266 -2.04 -4.37 -5.76
CA TRP A 266 -3.43 -4.59 -6.13
C TRP A 266 -3.49 -5.67 -7.20
N ALA A 267 -4.15 -6.78 -6.85
CA ALA A 267 -4.17 -7.97 -7.67
C ALA A 267 -4.96 -7.78 -8.98
N LEU A 268 -6.06 -7.01 -8.92
CA LEU A 268 -6.92 -6.78 -10.07
C LEU A 268 -6.19 -6.01 -11.18
N ASP A 269 -5.46 -4.96 -10.81
CA ASP A 269 -4.76 -4.07 -11.75
C ASP A 269 -3.30 -4.51 -12.00
N GLN A 270 -2.85 -5.60 -11.36
CA GLN A 270 -1.44 -6.01 -11.31
C GLN A 270 -0.50 -4.83 -11.00
N LEU A 271 -0.95 -3.96 -10.10
CA LEU A 271 -0.30 -2.71 -9.76
C LEU A 271 0.51 -2.89 -8.48
N THR A 272 1.79 -2.54 -8.53
CA THR A 272 2.68 -2.48 -7.37
C THR A 272 3.13 -1.04 -7.15
N ILE A 273 2.98 -0.54 -5.93
CA ILE A 273 3.47 0.77 -5.50
C ILE A 273 4.42 0.54 -4.34
N GLU A 274 5.71 0.80 -4.54
CA GLU A 274 6.69 0.83 -3.45
C GLU A 274 6.85 2.28 -2.98
N VAL A 275 6.56 2.54 -1.72
CA VAL A 275 6.65 3.85 -1.07
C VAL A 275 7.78 3.79 -0.06
N ARG A 276 8.74 4.71 -0.16
CA ARG A 276 9.75 4.93 0.90
C ARG A 276 9.52 6.30 1.52
N LEU A 277 9.29 6.35 2.83
CA LEU A 277 9.00 7.58 3.54
C LEU A 277 10.30 8.29 3.92
N HIS A 278 10.45 9.54 3.45
CA HIS A 278 11.56 10.42 3.83
C HIS A 278 11.05 11.62 4.61
N ASN A 279 11.86 12.07 5.57
CA ASN A 279 11.64 13.26 6.38
C ASN A 279 10.23 13.33 7.00
N PRO A 280 9.75 12.27 7.68
CA PRO A 280 8.43 12.31 8.28
C PRO A 280 8.39 13.34 9.42
N GLN A 281 7.39 14.21 9.36
CA GLN A 281 7.08 15.21 10.36
C GLN A 281 5.73 14.87 10.98
N VAL A 282 5.73 14.48 12.24
CA VAL A 282 4.53 14.04 12.97
C VAL A 282 4.05 15.14 13.90
N ASN A 283 2.74 15.32 13.99
CA ASN A 283 2.07 16.26 14.89
C ASN A 283 2.51 17.72 14.72
N GLN A 284 2.98 18.08 13.52
CA GLN A 284 3.16 19.48 13.16
C GLN A 284 1.78 20.10 12.89
N PRO A 285 1.48 21.27 13.46
CA PRO A 285 0.18 21.90 13.26
C PRO A 285 0.01 22.28 11.80
N PHE A 286 -1.13 21.91 11.23
CA PHE A 286 -1.58 22.47 9.96
C PHE A 286 -2.38 23.74 10.23
N ASN A 287 -2.11 24.79 9.47
CA ASN A 287 -2.95 25.99 9.47
C ASN A 287 -4.11 25.79 8.47
N ASP A 288 -5.13 26.65 8.57
CA ASP A 288 -6.35 26.48 7.76
C ASP A 288 -6.09 26.64 6.27
N GLU A 289 -5.15 27.53 5.90
CA GLU A 289 -4.70 27.68 4.52
C GLU A 289 -4.12 26.38 3.96
N PHE A 290 -3.28 25.69 4.74
CA PHE A 290 -2.72 24.40 4.36
C PHE A 290 -3.80 23.34 4.20
N ARG A 291 -4.77 23.27 5.13
CA ARG A 291 -5.89 22.31 5.03
C ARG A 291 -6.70 22.52 3.76
N LEU A 292 -7.08 23.76 3.48
CA LEU A 292 -7.84 24.12 2.29
C LEU A 292 -7.06 23.84 1.00
N ALA A 293 -5.74 24.03 1.00
CA ALA A 293 -4.90 23.77 -0.16
C ALA A 293 -4.63 22.28 -0.40
N GLN A 294 -4.50 21.48 0.66
CA GLN A 294 -4.09 20.07 0.54
C GLN A 294 -5.27 19.10 0.48
N PHE A 295 -6.33 19.34 1.25
CA PHE A 295 -7.43 18.39 1.45
C PHE A 295 -8.70 18.78 0.68
N GLN A 296 -8.51 19.42 -0.46
CA GLN A 296 -9.56 19.73 -1.42
C GLN A 296 -9.16 19.24 -2.82
N PRO A 297 -10.12 18.72 -3.61
CA PRO A 297 -9.86 18.35 -4.98
C PRO A 297 -9.47 19.60 -5.77
N GLN A 298 -8.36 19.52 -6.49
CA GLN A 298 -7.83 20.65 -7.25
C GLN A 298 -8.23 20.52 -8.71
N GLU A 299 -8.76 21.61 -9.29
CA GLU A 299 -8.97 21.67 -10.74
C GLU A 299 -7.63 21.50 -11.46
N LYS A 300 -7.58 20.57 -12.41
CA LYS A 300 -6.43 20.43 -13.31
C LYS A 300 -6.75 21.18 -14.59
N ARG A 301 -5.76 21.85 -15.16
CA ARG A 301 -5.95 22.72 -16.34
C ARG A 301 -6.67 21.98 -17.47
N GLY A 302 -7.86 22.46 -17.82
CA GLY A 302 -8.67 21.91 -18.91
C GLY A 302 -9.39 20.60 -18.58
N GLN A 303 -9.37 20.16 -17.32
CA GLN A 303 -10.02 18.92 -16.88
C GLN A 303 -11.22 19.20 -16.00
N LYS A 304 -12.23 18.34 -16.11
CA LYS A 304 -13.47 18.44 -15.33
C LYS A 304 -13.44 17.46 -14.16
N PHE A 305 -14.23 17.76 -13.13
CA PHE A 305 -14.58 16.77 -12.11
C PHE A 305 -15.56 15.77 -12.69
N ILE A 306 -15.31 14.48 -12.43
CA ILE A 306 -16.12 13.36 -12.90
C ILE A 306 -16.50 12.54 -11.68
N ASP A 307 -17.78 12.57 -11.30
CA ASP A 307 -18.30 11.75 -10.21
C ASP A 307 -18.44 10.30 -10.71
N ILE A 308 -17.57 9.40 -10.22
CA ILE A 308 -17.56 8.00 -10.64
C ILE A 308 -18.70 7.19 -10.04
N SER A 309 -19.43 7.75 -9.08
CA SER A 309 -20.66 7.16 -8.56
C SER A 309 -21.89 7.48 -9.41
N ASP A 310 -21.77 8.35 -10.43
CA ASP A 310 -22.87 8.60 -11.36
C ASP A 310 -23.21 7.31 -12.15
N PRO A 311 -24.42 6.75 -11.99
CA PRO A 311 -24.83 5.53 -12.68
C PRO A 311 -24.79 5.67 -14.21
N ARG A 312 -24.83 6.90 -14.75
CA ARG A 312 -24.72 7.14 -16.20
C ARG A 312 -23.36 6.73 -16.75
N LEU A 313 -22.28 6.93 -15.99
CA LEU A 313 -20.93 6.50 -16.38
C LEU A 313 -20.81 4.98 -16.35
N LEU A 314 -21.40 4.32 -15.35
CA LEU A 314 -21.41 2.87 -15.23
C LEU A 314 -22.22 2.20 -16.35
N ALA A 315 -23.35 2.80 -16.75
CA ALA A 315 -24.18 2.29 -17.84
C ALA A 315 -23.45 2.35 -19.20
N SER A 316 -22.67 3.42 -19.45
CA SER A 316 -21.94 3.60 -20.71
C SER A 316 -20.85 2.54 -20.94
N LYS A 317 -20.21 2.02 -19.89
CA LYS A 317 -19.18 0.96 -20.00
C LYS A 317 -19.77 -0.41 -20.31
N ARG A 318 -20.99 -0.72 -19.84
CA ARG A 318 -21.65 -2.02 -20.08
C ARG A 318 -22.24 -2.16 -21.48
N SER A 319 -22.46 -1.04 -22.17
CA SER A 319 -23.21 -0.99 -23.43
C SER A 319 -22.32 -0.88 -24.67
N ARG A 320 -21.02 -1.23 -24.61
CA ARG A 320 -20.26 -1.58 -25.82
C ARG A 320 -20.55 -3.03 -26.20
N PRO A 321 -21.50 -3.30 -27.11
CA PRO A 321 -21.65 -4.65 -27.65
C PRO A 321 -20.32 -5.07 -28.25
N SER A 322 -19.79 -6.20 -27.79
CA SER A 322 -18.67 -6.85 -28.43
C SER A 322 -19.10 -7.15 -29.86
N ALA A 323 -18.60 -6.36 -30.81
CA ALA A 323 -18.88 -6.52 -32.23
C ALA A 323 -18.17 -7.80 -32.73
N THR A 324 -18.72 -8.95 -32.37
CA THR A 324 -18.34 -10.25 -32.92
C THR A 324 -19.59 -11.11 -33.05
N ALA A 325 -20.42 -10.81 -34.05
CA ALA A 325 -21.34 -11.76 -34.67
C ALA A 325 -21.81 -11.20 -36.01
N GLY A 326 -21.06 -11.52 -37.06
CA GLY A 326 -21.55 -11.39 -38.42
C GLY A 326 -22.53 -12.52 -38.75
N SER A 327 -23.65 -12.16 -39.37
CA SER A 327 -24.51 -12.96 -40.26
C SER A 327 -25.70 -12.06 -40.63
N GLY A 328 -26.05 -11.71 -41.86
CA GLY A 328 -25.55 -11.98 -43.21
C GLY A 328 -26.51 -11.30 -44.22
N ASN A 329 -25.97 -10.92 -45.38
CA ASN A 329 -26.62 -10.63 -46.68
C ASN A 329 -27.64 -9.48 -46.85
N ALA A 330 -27.21 -8.42 -47.56
CA ALA A 330 -27.88 -7.89 -48.76
C ALA A 330 -26.89 -7.02 -49.59
N PRO A 331 -27.03 -6.93 -50.92
CA PRO A 331 -26.03 -6.33 -51.80
C PRO A 331 -26.35 -4.89 -52.19
N SER A 332 -25.29 -4.19 -52.64
CA SER A 332 -25.22 -3.17 -53.70
C SER A 332 -24.68 -1.79 -53.27
N ASP A 333 -23.54 -1.48 -53.91
CA ASP A 333 -23.19 -0.22 -54.56
C ASP A 333 -22.66 1.01 -53.79
N ASN A 334 -21.43 1.34 -54.21
CA ASN A 334 -20.88 2.68 -54.44
C ASN A 334 -20.64 3.59 -53.22
N LEU A 335 -19.38 3.74 -52.80
CA LEU A 335 -18.59 4.97 -53.03
C LEU A 335 -17.22 4.93 -52.31
N ALA A 336 -16.26 5.60 -52.95
CA ALA A 336 -15.04 6.22 -52.42
C ALA A 336 -13.92 5.33 -51.86
N LYS A 337 -12.89 5.14 -52.71
CA LYS A 337 -11.51 4.83 -52.33
C LYS A 337 -11.00 5.86 -51.31
N VAL A 338 -10.84 5.43 -50.06
CA VAL A 338 -9.96 6.07 -49.08
C VAL A 338 -8.64 5.33 -49.13
N SER A 339 -7.56 6.06 -49.36
CA SER A 339 -6.19 5.54 -49.46
C SER A 339 -5.76 4.84 -48.18
N ASP A 340 -5.18 3.65 -48.34
CA ASP A 340 -4.54 2.92 -47.25
C ASP A 340 -3.39 3.72 -46.62
N PRO A 341 -3.27 3.78 -45.29
CA PRO A 341 -2.07 4.31 -44.64
C PRO A 341 -0.86 3.40 -44.91
N PRO A 342 0.36 3.96 -44.96
CA PRO A 342 1.55 3.19 -45.31
C PRO A 342 1.85 2.10 -44.27
N PRO A 343 2.44 0.97 -44.69
CA PRO A 343 2.77 -0.11 -43.78
C PRO A 343 3.89 0.35 -42.83
N LEU A 344 3.59 0.37 -41.53
CA LEU A 344 4.61 0.50 -40.49
C LEU A 344 5.55 -0.71 -40.57
N ALA A 345 6.85 -0.40 -40.64
CA ALA A 345 7.92 -1.36 -40.77
C ALA A 345 7.84 -2.48 -39.71
N ARG A 346 7.87 -3.74 -40.18
CA ARG A 346 8.11 -4.93 -39.34
C ARG A 346 9.46 -4.78 -38.65
N LEU A 347 9.45 -4.46 -37.36
CA LEU A 347 10.60 -4.69 -36.49
C LEU A 347 10.76 -6.21 -36.32
N LYS A 348 11.97 -6.69 -36.61
CA LYS A 348 12.37 -8.09 -36.48
C LYS A 348 12.11 -8.58 -35.05
N GLU A 349 11.52 -9.76 -34.99
CA GLU A 349 11.36 -10.57 -33.79
C GLU A 349 12.73 -10.81 -33.14
N PRO A 350 12.93 -10.50 -31.83
CA PRO A 350 14.20 -10.73 -31.17
C PRO A 350 14.41 -12.23 -30.99
N GLU A 351 15.62 -12.70 -31.33
CA GLU A 351 16.03 -14.08 -31.09
C GLU A 351 15.93 -14.44 -29.60
N PRO A 352 15.56 -15.70 -29.27
CA PRO A 352 15.49 -16.17 -27.91
C PRO A 352 16.88 -16.14 -27.26
N LEU A 353 17.00 -15.41 -26.15
CA LEU A 353 18.17 -15.41 -25.28
C LEU A 353 18.46 -16.84 -24.80
N LYS A 354 19.64 -17.34 -25.17
CA LYS A 354 20.22 -18.59 -24.67
C LYS A 354 20.38 -18.48 -23.14
N ALA A 355 19.84 -19.47 -22.42
CA ALA A 355 20.00 -19.57 -20.97
C ALA A 355 21.49 -19.70 -20.61
N PRO A 356 21.97 -19.02 -19.55
CA PRO A 356 23.33 -19.20 -19.07
C PRO A 356 23.51 -20.61 -18.50
N GLU A 357 24.56 -21.31 -18.97
CA GLU A 357 25.02 -22.56 -18.38
C GLU A 357 25.52 -22.30 -16.95
N ILE A 358 24.91 -22.98 -15.98
CA ILE A 358 25.34 -22.97 -14.58
C ILE A 358 26.48 -24.00 -14.45
N PRO A 359 27.70 -23.60 -14.07
CA PRO A 359 28.76 -24.56 -13.78
C PRO A 359 28.46 -25.29 -12.46
N SER A 360 28.27 -26.61 -12.56
CA SER A 360 28.19 -27.53 -11.43
C SER A 360 29.58 -27.71 -10.81
N VAL A 361 29.90 -26.92 -9.79
CA VAL A 361 31.02 -27.21 -8.88
C VAL A 361 30.52 -27.09 -7.44
N LEU A 362 30.39 -28.24 -6.78
CA LEU A 362 30.19 -28.35 -5.34
C LEU A 362 31.51 -28.06 -4.61
N PRO A 363 31.56 -27.07 -3.70
CA PRO A 363 32.61 -27.00 -2.69
C PRO A 363 32.29 -27.98 -1.55
N GLY A 364 33.28 -28.76 -1.14
CA GLY A 364 33.16 -29.77 -0.09
C GLY A 364 32.98 -29.19 1.32
N ASP A 365 32.32 -29.99 2.15
CA ASP A 365 32.08 -29.72 3.56
C ASP A 365 33.38 -29.61 4.39
N PRO A 366 33.57 -28.54 5.18
CA PRO A 366 34.58 -28.53 6.23
C PRO A 366 34.07 -29.25 7.49
N THR A 367 34.89 -30.19 7.96
CA THR A 367 34.77 -30.93 9.22
C THR A 367 34.88 -29.99 10.43
N PRO A 368 34.16 -30.22 11.54
CA PRO A 368 34.24 -29.34 12.71
C PRO A 368 35.42 -29.73 13.61
N GLU A 369 36.48 -28.91 13.60
CA GLU A 369 37.53 -28.94 14.63
C GLU A 369 37.18 -28.04 15.83
N GLY A 370 37.56 -28.53 17.01
CA GLY A 370 37.04 -28.11 18.30
C GLY A 370 37.48 -26.73 18.76
N VAL A 371 36.51 -25.99 19.33
CA VAL A 371 36.75 -24.74 20.05
C VAL A 371 36.78 -25.03 21.54
N ALA A 372 37.96 -24.88 22.14
CA ALA A 372 38.17 -24.92 23.58
C ALA A 372 37.59 -23.66 24.27
N PRO A 373 37.11 -23.75 25.52
CA PRO A 373 36.48 -22.63 26.21
C PRO A 373 37.49 -21.57 26.65
N ARG A 374 37.23 -20.31 26.27
CA ARG A 374 37.95 -19.12 26.71
C ARG A 374 37.67 -18.83 28.19
N ARG A 375 38.72 -18.83 29.02
CA ARG A 375 38.73 -18.29 30.38
C ARG A 375 38.49 -16.78 30.36
N VAL A 376 37.51 -16.32 31.12
CA VAL A 376 37.27 -14.90 31.43
C VAL A 376 38.19 -14.50 32.59
N GLY A 377 39.11 -13.57 32.33
CA GLY A 377 39.93 -12.91 33.35
C GLY A 377 39.23 -11.67 33.93
N PRO A 378 39.60 -11.22 35.14
CA PRO A 378 38.91 -10.15 35.84
C PRO A 378 39.20 -8.76 35.26
N VAL A 379 38.15 -7.94 35.21
CA VAL A 379 38.16 -6.54 34.76
C VAL A 379 38.78 -5.65 35.83
N ASN A 380 39.76 -4.85 35.42
CA ASN A 380 40.45 -3.85 36.24
C ASN A 380 39.83 -2.46 35.93
N PRO A 381 39.24 -1.73 36.91
CA PRO A 381 38.68 -0.41 36.66
C PRO A 381 39.60 0.68 37.22
N SER A 382 40.37 1.34 36.37
CA SER A 382 41.05 2.60 36.70
C SER A 382 41.28 3.41 35.44
N LEU A 383 40.51 4.47 35.22
CA LEU A 383 40.89 5.55 34.30
C LEU A 383 40.44 6.89 34.86
N ASN A 384 41.46 7.71 35.08
CA ASN A 384 41.45 9.07 35.61
C ASN A 384 40.61 10.01 34.74
N VAL A 385 39.80 10.82 35.40
CA VAL A 385 39.20 12.03 34.84
C VAL A 385 40.11 13.21 35.18
N ALA A 386 40.63 13.89 34.16
CA ALA A 386 41.25 15.21 34.28
C ALA A 386 40.25 16.28 33.78
N PRO A 387 40.13 17.44 34.46
CA PRO A 387 39.22 18.51 34.04
C PRO A 387 39.89 19.43 33.02
N SER A 388 39.20 19.72 31.90
CA SER A 388 39.61 20.75 30.94
C SER A 388 38.78 22.02 31.12
N SER A 389 39.46 23.02 31.67
CA SER A 389 39.37 24.47 31.52
C SER A 389 38.17 25.09 30.77
N ALA A 390 37.54 26.01 31.49
CA ALA A 390 36.63 27.05 31.01
C ALA A 390 37.27 27.95 29.95
N SER A 391 36.47 28.35 28.95
CA SER A 391 36.75 29.50 28.09
C SER A 391 35.54 30.43 28.09
N THR A 392 35.78 31.62 28.61
CA THR A 392 34.85 32.75 28.71
C THR A 392 34.89 33.51 27.38
N ALA A 393 33.75 33.61 26.69
CA ALA A 393 33.58 34.58 25.61
C ALA A 393 32.34 35.43 25.91
N ARG A 394 32.60 36.64 26.40
CA ARG A 394 31.68 37.78 26.44
C ARG A 394 31.32 38.16 25.00
N GLY A 395 30.03 38.22 24.71
CA GLY A 395 29.48 38.88 23.52
C GLY A 395 28.50 39.96 23.97
N ASP A 396 28.92 41.21 23.82
CA ASP A 396 28.12 42.41 24.03
C ASP A 396 26.91 42.46 23.07
N ALA A 397 25.71 42.62 23.62
CA ALA A 397 24.50 42.92 22.84
C ALA A 397 23.93 44.27 23.29
N THR A 398 24.06 45.24 22.40
CA THR A 398 23.46 46.58 22.45
C THR A 398 21.92 46.56 22.54
N PRO A 399 21.29 47.50 23.26
CA PRO A 399 19.83 47.56 23.41
C PRO A 399 19.16 48.16 22.16
N ILE A 400 18.11 47.47 21.69
CA ILE A 400 17.24 47.91 20.59
C ILE A 400 16.24 48.95 21.12
N SER A 401 16.23 50.11 20.45
CA SER A 401 15.34 51.25 20.68
C SER A 401 13.86 50.89 20.41
N ARG A 402 12.99 51.13 21.39
CA ARG A 402 11.52 51.05 21.26
C ARG A 402 11.01 52.16 20.35
N ARG A 403 10.41 51.79 19.22
CA ARG A 403 9.66 52.72 18.36
C ARG A 403 8.17 52.61 18.68
N SER A 404 7.58 53.71 19.12
CA SER A 404 6.18 53.88 19.47
C SER A 404 5.26 53.77 18.24
N LEU A 405 4.17 53.01 18.34
CA LEU A 405 3.07 53.00 17.37
C LEU A 405 2.00 54.06 17.74
N PRO A 406 1.32 54.68 16.76
CA PRO A 406 0.27 55.66 17.03
C PRO A 406 -1.07 54.99 17.35
N ARG A 407 -1.84 55.60 18.26
CA ARG A 407 -3.22 55.22 18.60
C ARG A 407 -4.19 55.55 17.43
N PRO A 408 -5.17 54.70 17.14
CA PRO A 408 -6.29 55.06 16.27
C PRO A 408 -7.30 55.95 17.01
N ARG A 409 -8.00 56.79 16.24
CA ARG A 409 -9.14 57.62 16.66
C ARG A 409 -10.44 56.82 16.64
#